data_AF-K6V9D0-F1
#
_entry.id   AF-K6V9D0-F1
#
_cell.length_a   1.000
_cell.length_b   1.000
_cell.length_c   1.000
_cell.angle_alpha   90.00
_cell.angle_beta   90.00
_cell.angle_gamma   90.00
#
_symmetry.space_group_name_H-M   'P 1'
#
loop_
_entity.id
_entity.type
_entity.pdbx_description
1 polymer ?
#
loop_
_entity_poly.entity_id
_entity_poly.type
_entity_poly.pdbx_seq_one_letter_code
_entity_poly.pdbx_strand_id
1 'polypeptide(L)'
;MFAAFIGGATTAVYPALKGNDLYGAFLLNFMSEENALGWKAALSGPTTEEWTKMTCTLVIMLIAKDTMTRPMHGLVVGASTGLGFQIMENISYGVQGSINHLQGDLTQPLTTGITRFLTGFSSHNLYSAISGVGVAILLGRTLGGPWSRSRRITGFVGLCVLPWFLHFSWNAIGAFTPPLSLIIAVVSTIVSFIVFALVLRWVWRQERLYLTEAATQVTGNKLTELHQAAIGTRKTRKTYLKQLKKTHGKTAAKTAHTDMHTYLEHLQAWARRHTGIDEHTYPTPTPTTPNPLDDDTLYLTPVGSRS
;
A
#
# COMPACT_ATOMS: atom_id res chain seq x y z
N MET A 1 -9.10 -3.13 -4.16
CA MET A 1 -8.95 -1.99 -3.22
C MET A 1 -10.20 -1.73 -2.42
N PHE A 2 -11.37 -1.57 -3.05
CA PHE A 2 -12.64 -1.42 -2.31
C PHE A 2 -12.89 -2.57 -1.30
N ALA A 3 -12.71 -3.82 -1.72
CA ALA A 3 -12.79 -4.97 -0.80
C ALA A 3 -11.81 -4.89 0.38
N ALA A 4 -10.61 -4.32 0.19
CA ALA A 4 -9.63 -4.14 1.26
C ALA A 4 -10.03 -3.05 2.23
N PHE A 5 -10.56 -1.94 1.73
CA PHE A 5 -11.14 -0.91 2.56
C PHE A 5 -12.29 -1.46 3.42
N ILE A 6 -13.25 -2.15 2.81
CA ILE A 6 -14.39 -2.74 3.54
C ILE A 6 -13.93 -3.81 4.51
N GLY A 7 -13.00 -4.68 4.12
CA GLY A 7 -12.41 -5.69 5.00
C GLY A 7 -11.71 -5.07 6.20
N GLY A 8 -10.97 -3.97 6.00
CA GLY A 8 -10.39 -3.16 7.06
C GLY A 8 -11.45 -2.60 8.01
N ALA A 9 -12.48 -1.97 7.47
CA ALA A 9 -13.56 -1.35 8.24
C ALA A 9 -14.46 -2.36 8.98
N THR A 10 -14.41 -3.65 8.65
CA THR A 10 -15.31 -4.66 9.23
C THR A 10 -14.51 -5.80 9.87
N THR A 11 -13.98 -6.70 9.04
CA THR A 11 -13.31 -7.94 9.44
C THR A 11 -12.02 -7.73 10.24
N ALA A 12 -11.37 -6.57 10.13
CA ALA A 12 -10.17 -6.27 10.91
C ALA A 12 -10.47 -5.55 12.24
N VAL A 13 -11.40 -4.58 12.24
CA VAL A 13 -11.73 -3.77 13.43
C VAL A 13 -12.43 -4.60 14.51
N TYR A 14 -13.45 -5.38 14.15
CA TYR A 14 -14.23 -6.10 15.16
C TYR A 14 -13.39 -7.09 16.01
N PRO A 15 -12.56 -7.98 15.41
CA PRO A 15 -11.70 -8.86 16.19
C PRO A 15 -10.64 -8.10 16.99
N ALA A 16 -10.17 -6.95 16.49
CA ALA A 16 -9.19 -6.14 17.20
C ALA A 16 -9.76 -5.54 18.49
N LEU A 17 -10.98 -5.00 18.43
CA LEU A 17 -11.69 -4.50 19.62
C LEU A 17 -11.87 -5.61 20.67
N LYS A 18 -12.33 -6.80 20.25
CA LYS A 18 -12.48 -7.95 21.16
C LYS A 18 -11.14 -8.43 21.73
N GLY A 19 -10.09 -8.43 20.92
CA GLY A 19 -8.75 -8.77 21.37
C GLY A 19 -8.24 -7.79 22.42
N ASN A 20 -8.46 -6.49 22.23
CA ASN A 20 -8.01 -5.44 23.14
C ASN A 20 -8.67 -5.57 24.54
N ASP A 21 -9.93 -5.98 24.58
CA ASP A 21 -10.65 -6.21 25.83
C ASP A 21 -10.03 -7.36 26.64
N LEU A 22 -9.70 -8.47 25.98
CA LEU A 22 -9.15 -9.68 26.60
C LEU A 22 -7.68 -9.53 27.01
N TYR A 23 -6.93 -8.66 26.33
CA TYR A 23 -5.49 -8.53 26.51
C TYR A 23 -5.09 -8.07 27.91
N GLY A 24 -5.94 -7.26 28.57
CA GLY A 24 -5.67 -6.80 29.94
C GLY A 24 -5.55 -7.96 30.93
N ALA A 25 -6.48 -8.91 30.88
CA ALA A 25 -6.45 -10.11 31.72
C ALA A 25 -5.24 -11.01 31.39
N PHE A 26 -4.84 -11.06 30.12
CA PHE A 26 -3.63 -11.77 29.71
C PHE A 26 -2.37 -11.16 30.33
N LEU A 27 -2.22 -9.83 30.29
CA LEU A 27 -1.03 -9.14 30.84
C LEU A 27 -0.84 -9.38 32.34
N LEU A 28 -1.92 -9.52 33.11
CA LEU A 28 -1.87 -9.80 34.55
C LEU A 28 -1.15 -11.12 34.90
N ASN A 29 -0.95 -12.04 33.94
CA ASN A 29 -0.16 -13.25 34.15
C ASN A 29 1.36 -12.99 34.15
N PHE A 30 1.81 -11.83 33.68
CA PHE A 30 3.23 -11.52 33.48
C PHE A 30 3.70 -10.27 34.22
N MET A 31 2.78 -9.40 34.66
CA MET A 31 3.11 -8.13 35.32
C MET A 31 2.08 -7.75 36.38
N SER A 32 2.45 -6.81 37.25
CA SER A 32 1.54 -6.23 38.26
C SER A 32 0.35 -5.53 37.61
N GLU A 33 -0.74 -5.36 38.34
CA GLU A 33 -1.94 -4.65 37.87
C GLU A 33 -1.63 -3.23 37.39
N GLU A 34 -0.80 -2.50 38.14
CA GLU A 34 -0.32 -1.16 37.77
C GLU A 34 0.37 -1.16 36.39
N ASN A 35 1.31 -2.09 36.19
CA ASN A 35 2.03 -2.22 34.92
C ASN A 35 1.10 -2.70 33.79
N ALA A 36 0.20 -3.63 34.07
CA ALA A 36 -0.76 -4.13 33.10
C ALA A 36 -1.65 -3.00 32.59
N LEU A 37 -2.16 -2.15 33.48
CA LEU A 37 -2.96 -0.98 33.12
C LEU A 37 -2.14 0.06 32.36
N GLY A 38 -0.91 0.36 32.82
CA GLY A 38 -0.04 1.36 32.20
C GLY A 38 0.40 0.99 30.78
N TRP A 39 0.67 -0.30 30.52
CA TRP A 39 1.17 -0.77 29.21
C TRP A 39 0.08 -1.41 28.33
N LYS A 40 -1.15 -1.57 28.82
CA LYS A 40 -2.24 -2.22 28.07
C LYS A 40 -2.41 -1.63 26.68
N ALA A 41 -2.55 -0.32 26.55
CA ALA A 41 -2.78 0.33 25.26
C ALA A 41 -1.61 0.13 24.29
N ALA A 42 -0.37 0.19 24.80
CA ALA A 42 0.85 0.02 24.03
C ALA A 42 1.02 -1.42 23.52
N LEU A 43 0.61 -2.43 24.29
CA LEU A 43 0.78 -3.84 23.92
C LEU A 43 -0.42 -4.41 23.16
N SER A 44 -1.64 -4.13 23.61
CA SER A 44 -2.85 -4.72 23.04
C SER A 44 -3.15 -4.19 21.65
N GLY A 45 -3.20 -2.87 21.46
CA GLY A 45 -3.53 -2.22 20.19
C GLY A 45 -2.66 -2.73 19.03
N PRO A 46 -1.32 -2.62 19.09
CA PRO A 46 -0.48 -3.12 18.01
C PRO A 46 -0.63 -4.63 17.78
N THR A 47 -0.80 -5.42 18.84
CA THR A 47 -0.88 -6.88 18.73
C THR A 47 -2.19 -7.36 18.13
N THR A 48 -3.30 -6.69 18.41
CA THR A 48 -4.58 -7.11 17.86
C THR A 48 -4.77 -6.50 16.47
N GLU A 49 -4.51 -5.21 16.35
CA GLU A 49 -4.85 -4.42 15.17
C GLU A 49 -3.91 -4.70 13.99
N GLU A 50 -2.59 -4.73 14.22
CA GLU A 50 -1.65 -4.97 13.11
C GLU A 50 -1.81 -6.40 12.56
N TRP A 51 -2.11 -7.37 13.42
CA TRP A 51 -2.32 -8.75 13.01
C TRP A 51 -3.64 -8.96 12.27
N THR A 52 -4.74 -8.33 12.70
CA THR A 52 -6.02 -8.45 11.99
C THR A 52 -5.97 -7.74 10.64
N LYS A 53 -5.36 -6.55 10.56
CA LYS A 53 -5.14 -5.81 9.29
C LYS A 53 -4.22 -6.58 8.34
N MET A 54 -3.13 -7.17 8.85
CA MET A 54 -2.23 -8.01 8.05
C MET A 54 -2.96 -9.27 7.53
N THR A 55 -3.78 -9.91 8.36
CA THR A 55 -4.54 -11.11 7.97
C THR A 55 -5.56 -10.78 6.89
N CYS A 56 -6.30 -9.68 7.03
CA CYS A 56 -7.21 -9.18 6.00
C CYS A 56 -6.46 -8.92 4.68
N THR A 57 -5.30 -8.26 4.74
CA THR A 57 -4.45 -8.01 3.57
C THR A 57 -3.99 -9.30 2.89
N LEU A 58 -3.55 -10.29 3.68
CA LEU A 58 -3.13 -11.60 3.21
C LEU A 58 -4.28 -12.33 2.50
N VAL A 59 -5.46 -12.41 3.12
CA VAL A 59 -6.64 -13.06 2.53
C VAL A 59 -7.00 -12.43 1.19
N ILE A 60 -7.02 -11.10 1.11
CA ILE A 60 -7.35 -10.40 -0.15
C ILE A 60 -6.32 -10.68 -1.24
N MET A 61 -5.03 -10.67 -0.90
CA MET A 61 -3.98 -11.00 -1.85
C MET A 61 -4.02 -12.47 -2.30
N LEU A 62 -4.50 -13.38 -1.47
CA LEU A 62 -4.71 -14.79 -1.83
C LEU A 62 -5.94 -14.98 -2.72
N ILE A 63 -7.04 -14.29 -2.44
CA ILE A 63 -8.25 -14.30 -3.28
C ILE A 63 -7.93 -13.72 -4.66
N ALA A 64 -7.25 -12.58 -4.71
CA ALA A 64 -6.87 -11.90 -5.94
C ALA A 64 -5.47 -12.31 -6.44
N LYS A 65 -5.03 -13.55 -6.19
CA LYS A 65 -3.65 -14.00 -6.41
C LYS A 65 -3.15 -13.81 -7.85
N ASP A 66 -4.03 -13.90 -8.83
CA ASP A 66 -3.66 -13.84 -10.25
C ASP A 66 -3.44 -12.39 -10.72
N THR A 67 -4.01 -11.42 -10.02
CA THR A 67 -3.83 -9.99 -10.31
C THR A 67 -2.82 -9.33 -9.37
N MET A 68 -2.71 -9.80 -8.13
CA MET A 68 -1.89 -9.22 -7.07
C MET A 68 -0.47 -9.82 -7.07
N THR A 69 0.26 -9.57 -8.15
CA THR A 69 1.56 -10.21 -8.45
C THR A 69 2.82 -9.45 -8.05
N ARG A 70 2.70 -8.25 -7.44
CA ARG A 70 3.82 -7.32 -7.22
C ARG A 70 3.83 -6.74 -5.81
N PRO A 71 4.97 -6.21 -5.31
CA PRO A 71 5.02 -5.63 -3.96
C PRO A 71 4.17 -4.36 -3.82
N MET A 72 4.01 -3.61 -4.93
CA MET A 72 3.11 -2.46 -4.99
C MET A 72 1.66 -2.85 -4.68
N HIS A 73 1.21 -4.03 -5.11
CA HIS A 73 -0.13 -4.50 -4.82
C HIS A 73 -0.33 -4.72 -3.32
N GLY A 74 0.63 -5.35 -2.64
CA GLY A 74 0.60 -5.48 -1.19
C GLY A 74 0.58 -4.14 -0.46
N LEU A 75 1.39 -3.17 -0.91
CA LEU A 75 1.39 -1.82 -0.37
C LEU A 75 -0.01 -1.17 -0.45
N VAL A 76 -0.66 -1.22 -1.60
CA VAL A 76 -1.95 -0.55 -1.82
C VAL A 76 -3.10 -1.30 -1.14
N VAL A 77 -3.11 -2.64 -1.14
CA VAL A 77 -4.10 -3.45 -0.40
C VAL A 77 -3.96 -3.18 1.10
N GLY A 78 -2.74 -3.20 1.62
CA GLY A 78 -2.45 -2.90 3.02
C GLY A 78 -2.87 -1.48 3.40
N ALA A 79 -2.48 -0.48 2.62
CA ALA A 79 -2.89 0.92 2.83
C ALA A 79 -4.41 1.09 2.86
N SER A 80 -5.12 0.43 1.93
CA SER A 80 -6.58 0.48 1.85
C SER A 80 -7.23 -0.18 3.08
N THR A 81 -6.69 -1.31 3.54
CA THR A 81 -7.14 -2.02 4.75
C THR A 81 -6.97 -1.14 5.98
N GLY A 82 -5.78 -0.55 6.16
CA GLY A 82 -5.52 0.33 7.29
C GLY A 82 -6.34 1.61 7.27
N LEU A 83 -6.67 2.14 6.09
CA LEU A 83 -7.57 3.29 5.96
C LEU A 83 -9.01 2.96 6.38
N GLY A 84 -9.54 1.81 5.93
CA GLY A 84 -10.86 1.35 6.34
C GLY A 84 -10.92 1.10 7.85
N PHE A 85 -9.87 0.48 8.40
CA PHE A 85 -9.72 0.27 9.84
C PHE A 85 -9.77 1.60 10.61
N GLN A 86 -8.93 2.56 10.22
CA GLN A 86 -8.84 3.88 10.86
C GLN A 86 -10.19 4.59 10.94
N ILE A 87 -10.94 4.59 9.84
CA ILE A 87 -12.23 5.29 9.78
C ILE A 87 -13.22 4.65 10.74
N MET A 88 -13.36 3.32 10.69
CA MET A 88 -14.32 2.63 11.54
C MET A 88 -13.92 2.67 13.02
N GLU A 89 -12.64 2.57 13.33
CA GLU A 89 -12.12 2.74 14.69
C GLU A 89 -12.45 4.13 15.23
N ASN A 90 -12.18 5.19 14.46
CA ASN A 90 -12.50 6.56 14.86
C ASN A 90 -14.01 6.77 15.08
N ILE A 91 -14.85 6.19 14.22
CA ILE A 91 -16.31 6.20 14.41
C ILE A 91 -16.68 5.49 15.72
N SER A 92 -16.10 4.32 15.98
CA SER A 92 -16.39 3.53 17.18
C SER A 92 -16.04 4.28 18.46
N TYR A 93 -14.87 4.93 18.52
CA TYR A 93 -14.50 5.80 19.63
C TYR A 93 -15.39 7.03 19.74
N GLY A 94 -15.78 7.64 18.61
CA GLY A 94 -16.70 8.78 18.59
C GLY A 94 -18.06 8.41 19.21
N VAL A 95 -18.64 7.29 18.78
CA VAL A 95 -19.91 6.77 19.31
C VAL A 95 -19.80 6.44 20.80
N GLN A 96 -18.75 5.73 21.22
CA GLN A 96 -18.54 5.40 22.62
C GLN A 96 -18.37 6.65 23.49
N GLY A 97 -17.65 7.65 22.98
CA GLY A 97 -17.48 8.96 23.62
C GLY A 97 -18.82 9.68 23.78
N SER A 98 -19.67 9.71 22.74
CA SER A 98 -20.99 10.33 22.80
C SER A 98 -21.94 9.62 23.78
N ILE A 99 -21.95 8.29 23.82
CA ILE A 99 -22.79 7.50 24.76
C ILE A 99 -22.37 7.79 26.21
N ASN A 100 -21.06 7.88 26.48
CA ASN A 100 -20.55 8.11 27.83
C ASN A 100 -20.75 9.57 28.32
N HIS A 101 -21.08 10.50 27.42
CA HIS A 101 -21.28 11.93 27.72
C HIS A 101 -22.69 12.42 27.37
N LEU A 102 -23.71 11.56 27.45
CA LEU A 102 -25.12 11.89 27.13
C LEU A 102 -25.70 13.09 27.92
N GLN A 103 -25.03 13.56 28.96
CA GLN A 103 -25.43 14.74 29.77
C GLN A 103 -24.45 15.93 29.66
N GLY A 104 -23.40 15.85 28.83
CA GLY A 104 -22.32 16.84 28.76
C GLY A 104 -22.08 17.41 27.37
N ASP A 105 -21.36 18.54 27.33
CA ASP A 105 -20.98 19.27 26.13
C ASP A 105 -20.23 18.36 25.11
N LEU A 106 -20.81 18.19 23.92
CA LEU A 106 -20.27 17.37 22.84
C LEU A 106 -18.97 17.93 22.26
N THR A 107 -18.57 19.15 22.63
CA THR A 107 -17.31 19.75 22.19
C THR A 107 -16.10 18.88 22.52
N GLN A 108 -16.03 18.26 23.71
CA GLN A 108 -14.85 17.49 24.14
C GLN A 108 -14.66 16.16 23.38
N PRO A 109 -15.71 15.32 23.19
CA PRO A 109 -15.63 14.16 22.29
C PRO A 109 -15.31 14.54 20.84
N LEU A 110 -15.89 15.63 20.33
CA LEU A 110 -15.65 16.11 18.96
C LEU A 110 -14.23 16.64 18.77
N THR A 111 -13.71 17.47 19.68
CA THR A 111 -12.33 17.97 19.63
C THR A 111 -11.35 16.82 19.77
N THR A 112 -11.58 15.87 20.68
CA THR A 112 -10.74 14.67 20.81
C THR A 112 -10.75 13.82 19.54
N GLY A 113 -11.93 13.61 18.93
CA GLY A 113 -12.07 12.90 17.66
C GLY A 113 -11.35 13.59 16.50
N ILE A 114 -11.48 14.93 16.39
CA ILE A 114 -10.80 15.74 15.37
C ILE A 114 -9.29 15.79 15.60
N THR A 115 -8.85 15.96 16.85
CA THR A 115 -7.42 15.92 17.19
C THR A 115 -6.85 14.55 16.86
N ARG A 116 -7.50 13.44 17.21
CA ARG A 116 -7.07 12.08 16.82
C ARG A 116 -7.08 11.87 15.32
N PHE A 117 -8.04 12.44 14.59
CA PHE A 117 -8.09 12.40 13.14
C PHE A 117 -6.93 13.18 12.49
N LEU A 118 -6.59 14.35 13.04
CA LEU A 118 -5.53 15.23 12.53
C LEU A 118 -4.11 14.81 12.96
N THR A 119 -3.94 14.29 14.18
CA THR A 119 -2.64 13.82 14.73
C THR A 119 -2.38 12.35 14.43
N GLY A 120 -3.42 11.53 14.32
CA GLY A 120 -3.36 10.10 13.95
C GLY A 120 -3.33 9.84 12.44
N PHE A 121 -3.24 10.88 11.60
CA PHE A 121 -3.10 10.75 10.13
C PHE A 121 -1.82 9.96 9.71
N SER A 122 -0.97 9.57 10.66
CA SER A 122 0.31 8.87 10.46
C SER A 122 0.27 7.34 10.70
N SER A 123 -0.78 6.75 11.28
CA SER A 123 -0.64 5.42 11.92
C SER A 123 -1.16 4.23 11.10
N HIS A 124 -2.47 4.02 10.94
CA HIS A 124 -2.95 2.67 10.58
C HIS A 124 -2.77 2.33 9.11
N ASN A 125 -3.03 3.28 8.20
CA ASN A 125 -2.85 3.09 6.76
C ASN A 125 -1.37 2.87 6.40
N LEU A 126 -0.47 3.67 6.98
CA LEU A 126 0.97 3.58 6.75
C LEU A 126 1.54 2.25 7.28
N TYR A 127 1.21 1.88 8.52
CA TYR A 127 1.65 0.61 9.11
C TYR A 127 1.14 -0.60 8.34
N SER A 128 -0.13 -0.56 7.93
CA SER A 128 -0.74 -1.62 7.12
C SER A 128 -0.14 -1.69 5.72
N ALA A 129 0.26 -0.56 5.13
CA ALA A 129 0.95 -0.53 3.85
C ALA A 129 2.32 -1.24 3.94
N ILE A 130 3.06 -1.02 5.03
CA ILE A 130 4.35 -1.67 5.29
C ILE A 130 4.15 -3.18 5.47
N SER A 131 3.21 -3.61 6.34
CA SER A 131 2.94 -5.03 6.55
C SER A 131 2.39 -5.71 5.29
N GLY A 132 1.59 -5.00 4.48
CA GLY A 132 1.14 -5.47 3.17
C GLY A 132 2.27 -5.72 2.17
N VAL A 133 3.34 -4.92 2.21
CA VAL A 133 4.57 -5.24 1.45
C VAL A 133 5.23 -6.50 2.00
N GLY A 134 5.26 -6.68 3.31
CA GLY A 134 5.69 -7.92 3.96
C GLY A 134 4.92 -9.13 3.44
N VAL A 135 3.59 -9.05 3.39
CA VAL A 135 2.71 -10.09 2.83
C VAL A 135 3.06 -10.38 1.37
N ALA A 136 3.27 -9.36 0.55
CA ALA A 136 3.67 -9.56 -0.85
C ALA A 136 5.01 -10.32 -0.96
N ILE A 137 5.98 -10.01 -0.09
CA ILE A 137 7.25 -10.74 -0.01
C ILE A 137 7.03 -12.19 0.44
N LEU A 138 6.21 -12.40 1.47
CA LEU A 138 5.85 -13.75 1.94
C LEU A 138 5.26 -14.58 0.82
N LEU A 139 4.39 -13.99 0.00
CA LEU A 139 3.74 -14.64 -1.15
C LEU A 139 4.63 -14.73 -2.39
N GLY A 140 5.88 -14.26 -2.34
CA GLY A 140 6.85 -14.40 -3.43
C GLY A 140 6.60 -13.46 -4.60
N ARG A 141 5.96 -12.31 -4.34
CA ARG A 141 5.61 -11.30 -5.34
C ARG A 141 6.76 -10.33 -5.64
N THR A 142 8.00 -10.75 -5.43
CA THR A 142 9.21 -9.95 -5.63
C THR A 142 9.80 -10.18 -7.03
N LEU A 143 10.43 -9.16 -7.60
CA LEU A 143 11.06 -9.20 -8.93
C LEU A 143 12.59 -9.21 -8.83
N GLY A 144 13.24 -9.58 -9.95
CA GLY A 144 14.70 -9.72 -10.03
C GLY A 144 15.23 -11.07 -9.55
N GLY A 145 14.41 -12.13 -9.64
CA GLY A 145 14.79 -13.52 -9.34
C GLY A 145 14.15 -14.10 -8.08
N PRO A 146 14.11 -15.44 -7.95
CA PRO A 146 13.43 -16.10 -6.84
C PRO A 146 14.19 -15.86 -5.52
N TRP A 147 13.49 -15.33 -4.52
CA TRP A 147 14.02 -15.25 -3.17
C TRP A 147 13.91 -16.62 -2.50
N SER A 148 14.94 -17.01 -1.76
CA SER A 148 14.88 -18.20 -0.90
C SER A 148 13.73 -18.11 0.11
N ARG A 149 13.23 -19.26 0.54
CA ARG A 149 12.16 -19.32 1.55
C ARG A 149 12.54 -18.57 2.83
N SER A 150 13.77 -18.73 3.31
CA SER A 150 14.27 -18.03 4.51
C SER A 150 14.25 -16.52 4.32
N ARG A 151 14.74 -16.00 3.19
CA ARG A 151 14.75 -14.56 2.90
C ARG A 151 13.34 -13.97 2.84
N ARG A 152 12.38 -14.71 2.29
CA ARG A 152 10.96 -14.28 2.25
C ARG A 152 10.36 -14.21 3.65
N ILE A 153 10.59 -15.22 4.48
CA ILE A 153 10.10 -15.25 5.87
C ILE A 153 10.74 -14.13 6.67
N THR A 154 12.06 -13.95 6.61
CA THR A 154 12.75 -12.86 7.33
C THR A 154 12.26 -11.49 6.88
N GLY A 155 12.09 -11.27 5.56
CA GLY A 155 11.56 -10.01 5.04
C GLY A 155 10.12 -9.74 5.48
N PHE A 156 9.27 -10.76 5.47
CA PHE A 156 7.90 -10.70 5.99
C PHE A 156 7.87 -10.35 7.48
N VAL A 157 8.58 -11.12 8.31
CA VAL A 157 8.64 -10.90 9.76
C VAL A 157 9.15 -9.50 10.07
N GLY A 158 10.22 -9.05 9.41
CA GLY A 158 10.74 -7.69 9.60
C GLY A 158 9.71 -6.61 9.27
N LEU A 159 8.96 -6.76 8.17
CA LEU A 159 7.92 -5.81 7.76
C LEU A 159 6.59 -5.94 8.52
N CYS A 160 6.41 -6.97 9.34
CA CYS A 160 5.29 -7.07 10.29
C CYS A 160 5.67 -6.55 11.68
N VAL A 161 6.88 -6.86 12.14
CA VAL A 161 7.40 -6.44 13.45
C VAL A 161 7.66 -4.92 13.48
N LEU A 162 8.17 -4.36 12.39
CA LEU A 162 8.46 -2.93 12.30
C LEU A 162 7.21 -2.03 12.52
N PRO A 163 6.09 -2.20 11.78
CA PRO A 163 4.88 -1.41 12.05
C PRO A 163 4.30 -1.65 13.44
N TRP A 164 4.40 -2.88 13.99
CA TRP A 164 4.00 -3.17 15.37
C TRP A 164 4.77 -2.29 16.37
N PHE A 165 6.09 -2.15 16.23
CA PHE A 165 6.88 -1.28 17.12
C PHE A 165 6.59 0.21 16.95
N LEU A 166 6.31 0.67 15.74
CA LEU A 166 5.90 2.06 15.49
C LEU A 166 4.57 2.37 16.17
N HIS A 167 3.61 1.45 16.06
CA HIS A 167 2.32 1.55 16.73
C HIS A 167 2.46 1.45 18.26
N PHE A 168 3.27 0.51 18.78
CA PHE A 168 3.59 0.41 20.21
C PHE A 168 4.13 1.72 20.75
N SER A 169 5.09 2.32 20.05
CA SER A 169 5.72 3.59 20.46
C SER A 169 4.72 4.74 20.52
N TRP A 170 3.77 4.78 19.56
CA TRP A 170 2.68 5.76 19.56
C TRP A 170 1.74 5.56 20.75
N ASN A 171 1.32 4.32 21.01
CA ASN A 171 0.41 4.04 22.12
C ASN A 171 1.07 4.13 23.50
N ALA A 172 2.40 4.03 23.57
CA ALA A 172 3.18 4.22 24.79
C ALA A 172 3.33 5.69 25.21
N ILE A 173 2.99 6.67 24.34
CA ILE A 173 3.16 8.11 24.61
C ILE A 173 2.52 8.53 25.94
N GLY A 174 1.35 7.97 26.27
CA GLY A 174 0.61 8.28 27.50
C GLY A 174 1.27 7.80 28.79
N ALA A 175 2.29 6.95 28.71
CA ALA A 175 3.04 6.46 29.87
C ALA A 175 4.16 7.40 30.34
N PHE A 176 4.37 8.53 29.64
CA PHE A 176 5.49 9.45 29.89
C PHE A 176 5.01 10.84 30.34
N THR A 177 5.95 11.67 30.83
CA THR A 177 5.66 13.06 31.21
C THR A 177 5.33 13.91 29.97
N PRO A 178 4.52 15.00 30.09
CA PRO A 178 4.07 15.76 28.92
C PRO A 178 5.19 16.25 27.97
N PRO A 179 6.34 16.77 28.46
CA PRO A 179 7.45 17.14 27.57
C PRO A 179 8.04 15.94 26.81
N LEU A 180 8.19 14.80 27.49
CA LEU A 180 8.74 13.58 26.89
C LEU A 180 7.74 12.96 25.90
N SER A 181 6.44 12.96 26.22
CA SER A 181 5.37 12.53 25.32
C SER A 181 5.37 13.29 24.00
N LEU A 182 5.60 14.62 24.02
CA LEU A 182 5.71 15.43 22.80
C LEU A 182 6.93 15.02 21.96
N ILE A 183 8.09 14.81 22.59
CA ILE A 183 9.31 14.36 21.92
C ILE A 183 9.07 13.00 21.26
N ILE A 184 8.51 12.03 22.00
CA ILE A 184 8.20 10.69 21.50
C ILE A 184 7.21 10.76 20.34
N ALA A 185 6.17 11.60 20.41
CA ALA A 185 5.20 11.80 19.34
C ALA A 185 5.87 12.29 18.04
N VAL A 186 6.70 13.33 18.14
CA VAL A 186 7.41 13.90 16.98
C VAL A 186 8.40 12.90 16.39
N VAL A 187 9.22 12.27 17.24
CA VAL A 187 10.20 11.27 16.79
C VAL A 187 9.51 10.07 16.15
N SER A 188 8.48 9.51 16.78
CA SER A 188 7.73 8.37 16.24
C SER A 188 7.09 8.69 14.90
N THR A 189 6.57 9.91 14.72
CA THR A 189 6.01 10.38 13.45
C THR A 189 7.09 10.46 12.37
N ILE A 190 8.22 11.12 12.66
CA ILE A 190 9.34 11.26 11.71
C ILE A 190 9.87 9.88 11.31
N VAL A 191 10.09 8.99 12.28
CA VAL A 191 10.58 7.62 12.04
C VAL A 191 9.57 6.85 11.18
N SER A 192 8.27 6.95 11.46
CA SER A 192 7.22 6.29 10.66
C SER A 192 7.27 6.72 9.19
N PHE A 193 7.39 8.04 8.93
CA PHE A 193 7.51 8.55 7.57
C PHE A 193 8.81 8.16 6.88
N ILE A 194 9.93 8.16 7.60
CA ILE A 194 11.23 7.70 7.05
C ILE A 194 11.14 6.23 6.65
N VAL A 195 10.66 5.37 7.56
CA VAL A 195 10.48 3.94 7.30
C VAL A 195 9.58 3.72 6.09
N PHE A 196 8.42 4.38 6.05
CA PHE A 196 7.52 4.28 4.92
C PHE A 196 8.16 4.76 3.61
N ALA A 197 8.89 5.87 3.63
CA ALA A 197 9.59 6.38 2.44
C ALA A 197 10.66 5.40 1.94
N LEU A 198 11.37 4.71 2.83
CA LEU A 198 12.35 3.67 2.46
C LEU A 198 11.67 2.45 1.83
N VAL A 199 10.57 1.98 2.44
CA VAL A 199 9.76 0.88 1.89
C VAL A 199 9.18 1.26 0.53
N LEU A 200 8.58 2.44 0.41
CA LEU A 200 8.02 2.95 -0.84
C LEU A 200 9.09 3.12 -1.92
N ARG A 201 10.29 3.61 -1.56
CA ARG A 201 11.42 3.70 -2.48
C ARG A 201 11.83 2.32 -3.00
N TRP A 202 11.84 1.30 -2.15
CA TRP A 202 12.11 -0.08 -2.56
C TRP A 202 10.99 -0.64 -3.45
N VAL A 203 9.72 -0.44 -3.08
CA VAL A 203 8.56 -0.84 -3.89
C VAL A 203 8.59 -0.17 -5.28
N TRP A 204 8.93 1.11 -5.37
CA TRP A 204 9.10 1.78 -6.66
C TRP A 204 10.28 1.24 -7.48
N ARG A 205 11.33 0.72 -6.83
CA ARG A 205 12.40 0.02 -7.57
C ARG A 205 11.85 -1.26 -8.19
N GLN A 206 11.08 -2.03 -7.44
CA GLN A 206 10.42 -3.24 -7.93
C GLN A 206 9.45 -2.93 -9.08
N GLU A 207 8.63 -1.88 -8.95
CA GLU A 207 7.70 -1.45 -10.00
C GLU A 207 8.42 -1.03 -11.29
N ARG A 208 9.61 -0.42 -11.19
CA ARG A 208 10.41 -0.11 -12.38
C ARG A 208 10.97 -1.36 -13.04
N LEU A 209 11.44 -2.34 -12.26
CA LEU A 209 11.88 -3.62 -12.81
C LEU A 209 10.75 -4.29 -13.58
N TYR A 210 9.54 -4.30 -12.99
CA TYR A 210 8.34 -4.79 -13.65
C TYR A 210 8.08 -4.11 -15.00
N LEU A 211 8.07 -2.77 -15.02
CA LEU A 211 7.79 -2.01 -16.23
C LEU A 211 8.86 -2.25 -17.31
N THR A 212 10.12 -2.40 -16.93
CA THR A 212 11.20 -2.75 -17.86
C THR A 212 11.00 -4.16 -18.44
N GLU A 213 10.76 -5.16 -17.60
CA GLU A 213 10.51 -6.54 -18.04
C GLU A 213 9.28 -6.62 -18.97
N ALA A 214 8.18 -5.97 -18.58
CA ALA A 214 6.97 -5.88 -19.38
C ALA A 214 7.22 -5.18 -20.72
N ALA A 215 7.98 -4.08 -20.73
CA ALA A 215 8.30 -3.33 -21.93
C ALA A 215 9.13 -4.15 -22.92
N THR A 216 10.14 -4.89 -22.44
CA THR A 216 10.94 -5.80 -23.28
C THR A 216 10.07 -6.89 -23.90
N GLN A 217 9.10 -7.43 -23.18
CA GLN A 217 8.19 -8.46 -23.69
C GLN A 217 7.16 -7.92 -24.69
N VAL A 218 6.66 -6.70 -24.46
CA VAL A 218 5.62 -6.08 -25.30
C VAL A 218 6.20 -5.47 -26.58
N THR A 219 7.30 -4.73 -26.46
CA THR A 219 7.85 -3.91 -27.56
C THR A 219 9.14 -4.47 -28.17
N GLY A 220 9.68 -5.56 -27.61
CA GLY A 220 10.95 -6.14 -28.03
C GLY A 220 12.09 -5.12 -27.93
N ASN A 221 12.93 -5.05 -28.96
CA ASN A 221 14.05 -4.11 -29.05
C ASN A 221 13.67 -2.73 -29.64
N LYS A 222 12.39 -2.46 -29.91
CA LYS A 222 11.92 -1.23 -30.58
C LYS A 222 11.37 -0.19 -29.58
N LEU A 223 12.12 0.10 -28.53
CA LEU A 223 11.73 1.13 -27.55
C LEU A 223 12.00 2.54 -28.09
N THR A 224 10.95 3.29 -28.42
CA THR A 224 11.02 4.72 -28.77
C THR A 224 11.48 5.56 -27.56
N GLU A 225 11.91 6.80 -27.81
CA GLU A 225 12.24 7.75 -26.73
C GLU A 225 11.08 7.96 -25.76
N LEU A 226 9.83 7.94 -26.27
CA LEU A 226 8.63 8.01 -25.46
C LEU A 226 8.51 6.78 -24.54
N HIS A 227 8.67 5.56 -25.08
CA HIS A 227 8.60 4.33 -24.29
C HIS A 227 9.67 4.28 -23.20
N GLN A 228 10.91 4.68 -23.52
CA GLN A 228 12.00 4.76 -22.55
C GLN A 228 11.73 5.81 -21.46
N ALA A 229 11.20 6.97 -21.85
CA ALA A 229 10.82 8.00 -20.89
C ALA A 229 9.66 7.54 -19.99
N ALA A 230 8.68 6.83 -20.54
CA ALA A 230 7.50 6.34 -19.82
C ALA A 230 7.87 5.40 -18.66
N ILE A 231 8.67 4.36 -18.92
CA ILE A 231 9.12 3.39 -17.90
C ILE A 231 10.17 3.95 -16.92
N GLY A 232 10.72 5.12 -17.24
CA GLY A 232 11.74 5.80 -16.44
C GLY A 232 11.23 6.39 -15.12
N THR A 233 12.02 7.30 -14.56
CA THR A 233 11.64 8.01 -13.32
C THR A 233 10.66 9.15 -13.60
N ARG A 234 10.03 9.69 -12.56
CA ARG A 234 9.24 10.93 -12.67
C ARG A 234 10.08 12.08 -13.25
N LYS A 235 11.37 12.15 -12.92
CA LYS A 235 12.29 13.15 -13.48
C LYS A 235 12.46 12.94 -14.98
N THR A 236 12.70 11.70 -15.41
CA THR A 236 12.82 11.33 -16.84
C THR A 236 11.58 11.74 -17.64
N ARG A 237 10.38 11.35 -17.17
CA ARG A 237 9.10 11.75 -17.80
C ARG A 237 8.95 13.26 -17.90
N LYS A 238 9.21 13.99 -16.80
CA LYS A 238 9.11 15.46 -16.78
C LYS A 238 10.11 16.12 -17.74
N THR A 239 11.36 15.64 -17.78
CA THR A 239 12.38 16.19 -18.68
C THR A 239 11.98 15.99 -20.14
N TYR A 240 11.54 14.78 -20.51
CA TYR A 240 11.06 14.48 -21.85
C TYR A 240 9.89 15.40 -22.27
N LEU A 241 8.84 15.48 -21.44
CA LEU A 241 7.67 16.32 -21.75
C LEU A 241 8.03 17.82 -21.81
N LYS A 242 8.97 18.28 -20.98
CA LYS A 242 9.46 19.67 -21.02
C LYS A 242 10.23 19.95 -22.32
N GLN A 243 11.06 19.01 -22.76
CA GLN A 243 11.79 19.12 -24.03
C GLN A 243 10.83 19.11 -25.22
N LEU A 244 9.89 18.16 -25.25
CA LEU A 244 8.90 18.04 -26.31
C LEU A 244 8.00 19.28 -26.40
N LYS A 245 7.62 19.86 -25.26
CA LYS A 245 6.89 21.14 -25.21
C LYS A 245 7.70 22.28 -25.83
N LYS A 246 9.02 22.29 -25.64
CA LYS A 246 9.91 23.34 -26.15
C LYS A 246 10.11 23.21 -27.67
N THR A 247 10.19 22.00 -28.20
CA THR A 247 10.49 21.75 -29.61
C THR A 247 9.24 21.64 -30.50
N HIS A 248 8.15 21.05 -30.01
CA HIS A 248 6.93 20.76 -30.79
C HIS A 248 5.65 21.40 -30.20
N GLY A 249 5.79 22.21 -29.14
CA GLY A 249 4.68 22.96 -28.56
C GLY A 249 3.84 22.19 -27.53
N LYS A 250 2.86 22.90 -26.95
CA LYS A 250 2.05 22.41 -25.83
C LYS A 250 1.15 21.23 -26.21
N THR A 251 0.59 21.23 -27.42
CA THR A 251 -0.30 20.17 -27.91
C THR A 251 0.43 18.84 -28.02
N ALA A 252 1.61 18.82 -28.65
CA ALA A 252 2.45 17.63 -28.76
C ALA A 252 2.82 17.05 -27.38
N ALA A 253 3.18 17.90 -26.41
CA ALA A 253 3.46 17.47 -25.04
C ALA A 253 2.23 16.87 -24.32
N LYS A 254 1.03 17.36 -24.62
CA LYS A 254 -0.22 16.80 -24.06
C LYS A 254 -0.52 15.44 -24.68
N THR A 255 -0.41 15.30 -26.01
CA THR A 255 -0.59 14.04 -26.72
C THR A 255 0.39 12.98 -26.20
N ALA A 256 1.69 13.29 -26.16
CA ALA A 256 2.69 12.37 -25.65
C ALA A 256 2.48 11.99 -24.17
N HIS A 257 1.93 12.89 -23.34
CA HIS A 257 1.57 12.56 -21.97
C HIS A 257 0.41 11.54 -21.92
N THR A 258 -0.61 11.71 -22.76
CA THR A 258 -1.70 10.73 -22.91
C THR A 258 -1.16 9.39 -23.40
N ASP A 259 -0.34 9.39 -24.45
CA ASP A 259 0.25 8.17 -25.02
C ASP A 259 1.14 7.44 -24.00
N MET A 260 1.89 8.17 -23.18
CA MET A 260 2.64 7.59 -22.05
C MET A 260 1.73 6.87 -21.05
N HIS A 261 0.56 7.44 -20.72
CA HIS A 261 -0.38 6.80 -19.79
C HIS A 261 -0.98 5.54 -20.41
N THR A 262 -1.45 5.61 -21.64
CA THR A 262 -1.98 4.46 -22.39
C THR A 262 -0.93 3.35 -22.44
N TYR A 263 0.32 3.67 -22.79
CA TYR A 263 1.41 2.72 -22.82
C TYR A 263 1.66 2.07 -21.44
N LEU A 264 1.70 2.85 -20.36
CA LEU A 264 1.86 2.32 -19.01
C LEU A 264 0.70 1.42 -18.58
N GLU A 265 -0.54 1.73 -18.98
CA GLU A 265 -1.71 0.87 -18.73
C GLU A 265 -1.55 -0.48 -19.43
N HIS A 266 -1.13 -0.52 -20.70
CA HIS A 266 -0.83 -1.76 -21.41
C HIS A 266 0.27 -2.58 -20.71
N LEU A 267 1.32 -1.93 -20.19
CA LEU A 267 2.37 -2.61 -19.43
C LEU A 267 1.86 -3.14 -18.08
N GLN A 268 1.00 -2.38 -17.40
CA GLN A 268 0.40 -2.81 -16.14
C GLN A 268 -0.56 -3.98 -16.32
N ALA A 269 -1.26 -4.04 -17.46
CA ALA A 269 -2.12 -5.17 -17.83
C ALA A 269 -1.32 -6.41 -18.25
N TRP A 270 -0.01 -6.30 -18.55
CA TRP A 270 0.80 -7.44 -19.01
C TRP A 270 0.71 -8.67 -18.11
N ALA A 271 0.90 -8.53 -16.80
CA ALA A 271 0.82 -9.66 -15.88
C ALA A 271 -0.58 -10.25 -15.72
N ARG A 272 -1.63 -9.56 -16.20
CA ARG A 272 -3.01 -10.06 -16.20
C ARG A 272 -3.39 -10.75 -17.52
N ARG A 273 -2.53 -10.69 -18.55
CA ARG A 273 -2.79 -11.42 -19.81
C ARG A 273 -2.88 -12.91 -19.52
N HIS A 274 -3.86 -13.59 -20.12
CA HIS A 274 -4.14 -15.03 -19.94
C HIS A 274 -4.76 -15.41 -18.60
N THR A 275 -5.25 -14.43 -17.82
CA THR A 275 -6.01 -14.68 -16.58
C THR A 275 -7.53 -14.63 -16.79
N GLY A 276 -8.01 -14.36 -18.02
CA GLY A 276 -9.43 -14.07 -18.30
C GLY A 276 -9.86 -12.64 -17.92
N ILE A 277 -8.98 -11.84 -17.31
CA ILE A 277 -9.25 -10.49 -16.81
C ILE A 277 -8.67 -9.47 -17.80
N ASP A 278 -9.50 -8.49 -18.21
CA ASP A 278 -9.18 -7.43 -19.19
C ASP A 278 -8.90 -7.92 -20.63
N GLU A 279 -9.21 -9.18 -20.96
CA GLU A 279 -8.96 -9.77 -22.28
C GLU A 279 -9.83 -9.16 -23.39
N HIS A 280 -11.01 -8.61 -23.04
CA HIS A 280 -11.90 -7.93 -23.99
C HIS A 280 -11.61 -6.44 -24.14
N THR A 281 -10.78 -5.86 -23.27
CA THR A 281 -10.47 -4.42 -23.27
C THR A 281 -9.36 -4.07 -24.27
N TYR A 282 -8.61 -5.08 -24.72
CA TYR A 282 -7.52 -4.94 -25.67
C TYR A 282 -7.77 -5.89 -26.83
N PRO A 283 -8.08 -5.41 -28.05
CA PRO A 283 -8.36 -6.29 -29.16
C PRO A 283 -7.17 -7.20 -29.41
N THR A 284 -7.42 -8.51 -29.42
CA THR A 284 -6.50 -9.50 -29.99
C THR A 284 -6.20 -9.05 -31.42
N PRO A 285 -4.92 -8.88 -31.82
CA PRO A 285 -4.61 -8.44 -33.17
C PRO A 285 -5.21 -9.45 -34.15
N THR A 286 -6.26 -9.02 -34.86
CA THR A 286 -6.81 -9.79 -35.97
C THR A 286 -5.82 -9.63 -37.12
N PRO A 287 -5.38 -10.70 -37.81
CA PRO A 287 -4.47 -10.57 -38.93
C PRO A 287 -5.22 -9.91 -40.11
N THR A 288 -5.26 -8.58 -40.12
CA THR A 288 -5.75 -7.80 -41.24
C THR A 288 -4.59 -7.47 -42.17
N THR A 289 -4.82 -7.68 -43.47
CA THR A 289 -3.92 -7.32 -44.57
C THR A 289 -3.41 -5.88 -44.44
N PRO A 290 -2.11 -5.60 -44.69
CA PRO A 290 -1.52 -4.29 -44.44
C PRO A 290 -2.16 -3.20 -45.31
N ASN A 291 -2.61 -2.11 -44.68
CA ASN A 291 -2.96 -0.86 -45.35
C ASN A 291 -1.67 -0.04 -45.56
N PRO A 292 -1.33 0.41 -46.77
CA PRO A 292 -0.06 1.11 -47.05
C PRO A 292 0.16 2.46 -46.35
N LEU A 293 -0.80 2.92 -45.54
CA LEU A 293 -0.79 4.23 -44.87
C LEU A 293 -0.61 4.17 -43.35
N ASP A 294 -0.43 2.98 -42.76
CA ASP A 294 -0.41 2.75 -41.30
C ASP A 294 1.01 2.53 -40.71
N ASP A 295 2.03 3.23 -41.22
CA ASP A 295 3.43 3.02 -40.81
C ASP A 295 3.75 3.54 -39.39
N ASP A 296 2.81 4.23 -38.73
CA ASP A 296 2.98 4.80 -37.39
C ASP A 296 2.12 4.14 -36.28
N THR A 297 1.24 3.19 -36.63
CA THR A 297 0.43 2.43 -35.65
C THR A 297 0.96 1.01 -35.53
N LEU A 298 2.07 0.85 -34.80
CA LEU A 298 2.64 -0.45 -34.44
C LEU A 298 1.68 -1.22 -33.52
N TYR A 299 0.79 -2.01 -34.12
CA TYR A 299 0.02 -3.03 -33.42
C TYR A 299 1.00 -4.07 -32.86
N LEU A 300 1.04 -4.13 -31.54
CA LEU A 300 1.91 -5.01 -30.76
C LEU A 300 1.41 -6.45 -30.91
N THR A 301 2.04 -7.21 -31.81
CA THR A 301 1.87 -8.67 -31.86
C THR A 301 2.77 -9.31 -30.80
N PRO A 302 2.24 -10.19 -29.93
CA PRO A 302 3.05 -10.91 -28.96
C PRO A 302 4.07 -11.81 -29.67
N VAL A 303 5.35 -11.71 -29.29
CA VAL A 303 6.34 -12.74 -29.64
C VAL A 303 5.99 -13.99 -28.82
N GLY A 304 5.74 -15.10 -29.49
CA GLY A 304 5.19 -16.33 -28.91
C GLY A 304 5.88 -16.79 -27.63
N SER A 305 5.07 -17.23 -26.67
CA SER A 305 5.50 -17.86 -25.42
C SER A 305 6.21 -19.18 -25.71
N ARG A 306 7.39 -19.40 -25.12
CA ARG A 306 8.02 -20.72 -25.06
C ARG A 306 7.20 -21.65 -24.15
N SER A 307 7.05 -22.88 -24.62
CA SER A 307 6.67 -24.10 -23.89
C SER A 307 7.50 -24.31 -22.63
#